data_AF-A0AA97EPX0-F1
#
_entry.id   AF-A0AA97EPX0-F1
#
_cell.length_a   1.000
_cell.length_b   1.000
_cell.length_c   1.000
_cell.angle_alpha   90.00
_cell.angle_beta   90.00
_cell.angle_gamma   90.00
#
_symmetry.space_group_name_H-M   'P 1'
#
loop_
_entity.id
_entity.type
_entity.pdbx_description
1 polymer ?
#
loop_
_entity_poly.entity_id
_entity_poly.type
_entity_poly.pdbx_seq_one_letter_code
_entity_poly.pdbx_strand_id
1 'polypeptide(L)'
;MKETAKLWKEYNITTELLKQRLGRTSNLLGEYAEYLVNEHLKGELLTASNASADIQSPNGNLYQVKSRKISSNLTTQLSIIRSWNFDYLAVVLFNNKGSVIKGLICSKSISEKYGTYNEHQNGWVISTTYSFLNDENHIDITNQLRELNNEKPIELEKSLPNLNLNRKSKKTEYSKFNQKEQEIDKVYRKIPKWFKNPDFICSRILIVFLELEKKYGSVKYDLLADYCSGIKTFKSNFAQMKNFGEKNHGKVFEQNGSIIILWNPVKKKVILEFKKHYESIKRTTAPFKINCKH
;
A
#
# COMPACT_ATOMS: atom_id res chain seq x y z
N MET A 1 32.86 4.48 -0.16
CA MET A 1 33.07 5.38 -1.32
C MET A 1 33.35 4.62 -2.62
N LYS A 2 34.32 3.69 -2.70
CA LYS A 2 34.63 2.96 -3.95
C LYS A 2 33.50 2.07 -4.48
N GLU A 3 32.76 1.39 -3.59
CA GLU A 3 31.65 0.50 -3.96
C GLU A 3 30.42 1.25 -4.50
N THR A 4 30.03 2.34 -3.85
CA THR A 4 28.94 3.21 -4.30
C THR A 4 29.20 3.76 -5.71
N ALA A 5 30.44 4.16 -6.00
CA ALA A 5 30.83 4.64 -7.33
C ALA A 5 30.78 3.53 -8.39
N LYS A 6 31.09 2.28 -8.03
CA LYS A 6 30.97 1.12 -8.92
C LYS A 6 29.49 0.85 -9.26
N LEU A 7 28.63 0.76 -8.23
CA LEU A 7 27.17 0.58 -8.42
C LEU A 7 26.56 1.68 -9.28
N TRP A 8 26.98 2.93 -9.08
CA TRP A 8 26.53 4.06 -9.91
C TRP A 8 26.92 3.88 -11.39
N LYS A 9 28.16 3.45 -11.68
CA LYS A 9 28.60 3.20 -13.06
C LYS A 9 27.86 2.04 -13.71
N GLU A 10 27.68 0.93 -12.98
CA GLU A 10 26.94 -0.24 -13.44
C GLU A 10 25.47 0.09 -13.76
N TYR A 11 24.83 0.89 -12.89
CA TYR A 11 23.48 1.40 -13.13
C TYR A 11 23.38 2.19 -14.45
N ASN A 12 24.33 3.10 -14.71
CA ASN A 12 24.33 3.91 -15.93
C ASN A 12 24.58 3.07 -17.19
N ILE A 13 25.54 2.14 -17.15
CA ILE A 13 25.81 1.23 -18.27
C ILE A 13 24.58 0.38 -18.59
N THR A 14 23.96 -0.21 -17.56
CA THR A 14 22.76 -1.04 -17.72
C THR A 14 21.59 -0.23 -18.29
N THR A 15 21.41 1.00 -17.81
CA THR A 15 20.37 1.91 -18.30
C THR A 15 20.57 2.24 -19.78
N GLU A 16 21.81 2.49 -20.20
CA GLU A 16 22.13 2.81 -21.60
C GLU A 16 21.91 1.60 -22.52
N LEU A 17 22.35 0.41 -22.11
CA LEU A 17 22.11 -0.83 -22.86
C LEU A 17 20.61 -1.12 -23.02
N LEU A 18 19.82 -0.89 -21.97
CA LEU A 18 18.37 -1.07 -22.02
C LEU A 18 17.70 -0.08 -22.99
N LYS A 19 18.11 1.19 -22.99
CA LYS A 19 17.60 2.19 -23.96
C LYS A 19 17.89 1.77 -25.39
N GLN A 20 19.13 1.34 -25.67
CA GLN A 20 19.53 0.87 -26.99
C GLN A 20 18.71 -0.34 -27.43
N ARG A 21 18.39 -1.26 -26.50
CA ARG A 21 17.62 -2.46 -26.80
C ARG A 21 16.13 -2.18 -27.03
N LEU A 22 15.54 -1.25 -26.29
CA LEU A 22 14.12 -0.88 -26.41
C LEU A 22 13.85 0.14 -27.53
N GLY A 23 14.89 0.84 -28.00
CA GLY A 23 14.83 1.69 -29.19
C GLY A 23 14.03 2.99 -29.02
N ARG A 24 13.73 3.43 -27.79
CA ARG A 24 12.92 4.62 -27.48
C ARG A 24 13.52 5.50 -26.36
N THR A 25 12.92 6.70 -26.26
CA THR A 25 13.19 7.92 -25.46
C THR A 25 13.89 7.79 -24.08
N SER A 26 13.36 8.46 -23.04
CA SER A 26 13.98 8.66 -21.72
C SER A 26 13.17 8.03 -20.59
N ASN A 27 11.99 7.46 -20.87
CA ASN A 27 11.11 6.83 -19.88
C ASN A 27 11.18 5.31 -19.95
N LEU A 28 12.31 4.77 -19.48
CA LEU A 28 12.63 3.35 -19.58
C LEU A 28 11.58 2.41 -18.95
N LEU A 29 10.91 2.85 -17.87
CA LEU A 29 9.87 2.04 -17.22
C LEU A 29 8.60 1.92 -18.08
N GLY A 30 8.23 2.99 -18.78
CA GLY A 30 7.11 2.98 -19.72
C GLY A 30 7.41 2.07 -20.90
N GLU A 31 8.56 2.27 -21.51
CA GLU A 31 9.03 1.51 -22.68
C GLU A 31 9.18 0.02 -22.39
N TYR A 32 9.70 -0.34 -21.21
CA TYR A 32 9.77 -1.74 -20.82
C TYR A 32 8.39 -2.36 -20.58
N ALA A 33 7.43 -1.59 -20.04
CA ALA A 33 6.05 -2.06 -19.91
C ALA A 33 5.38 -2.24 -21.27
N GLU A 34 5.59 -1.31 -22.21
CA GLU A 34 5.14 -1.41 -23.61
C GLU A 34 5.71 -2.68 -24.25
N TYR A 35 7.01 -2.94 -24.09
CA TYR A 35 7.64 -4.16 -24.56
C TYR A 35 6.97 -5.42 -24.00
N LEU A 36 6.81 -5.53 -22.68
CA LEU A 36 6.19 -6.72 -22.06
C LEU A 36 4.74 -6.95 -22.54
N VAL A 37 3.95 -5.88 -22.66
CA VAL A 37 2.57 -5.98 -23.14
C VAL A 37 2.55 -6.35 -24.62
N ASN A 38 3.44 -5.79 -25.44
CA ASN A 38 3.52 -6.09 -26.87
C ASN A 38 3.86 -7.57 -27.12
N GLU A 39 4.86 -8.09 -26.39
CA GLU A 39 5.23 -9.51 -26.45
C GLU A 39 4.06 -10.42 -26.04
N HIS A 40 3.29 -10.04 -25.03
CA HIS A 40 2.09 -10.79 -24.61
C HIS A 40 0.99 -10.80 -25.69
N LEU A 41 0.72 -9.64 -26.29
CA LEU A 41 -0.32 -9.47 -27.31
C LEU A 41 0.11 -9.97 -28.69
N LYS A 42 1.42 -10.20 -28.90
CA LYS A 42 2.05 -10.44 -30.20
C LYS A 42 1.71 -9.34 -31.22
N GLY A 43 1.68 -8.10 -30.73
CA GLY A 43 1.31 -6.92 -31.50
C GLY A 43 2.50 -6.19 -32.13
N GLU A 44 2.20 -5.00 -32.63
CA GLU A 44 3.16 -4.05 -33.17
C GLU A 44 3.16 -2.76 -32.34
N LEU A 45 4.36 -2.28 -31.98
CA LEU A 45 4.53 -1.00 -31.30
C LEU A 45 4.29 0.15 -32.27
N LEU A 46 3.28 0.98 -31.98
CA LEU A 46 2.94 2.13 -32.80
C LEU A 46 3.94 3.27 -32.58
N THR A 47 4.35 3.93 -33.66
CA THR A 47 5.22 5.11 -33.60
C THR A 47 4.45 6.33 -33.07
N ALA A 48 5.18 7.25 -32.43
CA ALA A 48 4.63 8.40 -31.69
C ALA A 48 3.73 9.35 -32.51
N SER A 49 3.66 9.17 -33.83
CA SER A 49 2.79 9.88 -34.75
C SER A 49 1.29 9.54 -34.58
N ASN A 50 0.92 8.46 -33.90
CA ASN A 50 -0.47 8.11 -33.58
C ASN A 50 -0.74 8.28 -32.06
N ALA A 51 -1.08 9.51 -31.66
CA ALA A 51 -0.94 10.02 -30.28
C ALA A 51 -1.86 9.43 -29.18
N SER A 52 -2.49 8.27 -29.37
CA SER A 52 -3.46 7.71 -28.42
C SER A 52 -3.36 6.23 -28.13
N ALA A 53 -2.46 5.50 -28.79
CA ALA A 53 -2.23 4.09 -28.52
C ALA A 53 -0.75 3.76 -28.70
N ASP A 54 -0.27 2.81 -27.91
CA ASP A 54 1.14 2.40 -27.92
C ASP A 54 1.33 1.08 -28.71
N ILE A 55 0.31 0.22 -28.76
CA ILE A 55 0.35 -1.10 -29.40
C ILE A 55 -0.90 -1.33 -30.24
N GLN A 56 -0.74 -1.94 -31.41
CA GLN A 56 -1.83 -2.57 -32.16
C GLN A 56 -1.66 -4.09 -32.13
N SER A 57 -2.68 -4.83 -31.68
CA SER A 57 -2.64 -6.29 -31.69
C SER A 57 -3.01 -6.87 -33.07
N PRO A 58 -2.75 -8.16 -33.34
CA PRO A 58 -3.02 -8.78 -34.65
C PRO A 58 -4.49 -8.73 -35.11
N ASN A 59 -5.43 -8.59 -34.18
CA ASN A 59 -6.86 -8.41 -34.47
C ASN A 59 -7.26 -6.95 -34.70
N GLY A 60 -6.30 -6.02 -34.76
CA GLY A 60 -6.51 -4.60 -35.05
C GLY A 60 -6.82 -3.72 -33.84
N ASN A 61 -7.03 -4.30 -32.65
CA ASN A 61 -7.35 -3.52 -31.45
C ASN A 61 -6.16 -2.66 -31.00
N LEU A 62 -6.48 -1.47 -30.51
CA LEU A 62 -5.53 -0.47 -30.04
C LEU A 62 -5.41 -0.50 -28.52
N TYR A 63 -4.16 -0.54 -28.03
CA TYR A 63 -3.83 -0.59 -26.62
C TYR A 63 -3.00 0.62 -26.22
N GLN A 64 -3.45 1.34 -25.19
CA GLN A 64 -2.61 2.30 -24.47
C GLN A 64 -2.03 1.61 -23.22
N VAL A 65 -0.72 1.70 -23.02
CA VAL A 65 0.01 1.16 -21.89
C VAL A 65 0.29 2.27 -20.87
N LYS A 66 0.07 1.96 -19.59
CA LYS A 66 0.46 2.81 -18.46
C LYS A 66 1.16 1.97 -17.40
N SER A 67 2.28 2.47 -16.89
CA SER A 67 3.06 1.75 -15.89
C SER A 67 3.46 2.62 -14.70
N ARG A 68 3.66 1.98 -13.53
CA ARG A 68 4.21 2.60 -12.32
C ARG A 68 5.04 1.64 -11.51
N LYS A 69 6.08 2.18 -10.86
CA LYS A 69 6.83 1.50 -9.81
C LYS A 69 6.20 1.85 -8.46
N ILE A 70 5.76 0.85 -7.71
CA ILE A 70 5.13 1.00 -6.40
C ILE A 70 6.19 0.81 -5.32
N SER A 71 6.46 1.90 -4.60
CA SER A 71 7.47 1.95 -3.54
C SER A 71 6.88 1.97 -2.13
N SER A 72 5.55 2.11 -1.98
CA SER A 72 4.83 2.17 -0.70
C SER A 72 3.37 1.73 -0.83
N ASN A 73 2.68 1.49 0.30
CA ASN A 73 1.25 1.10 0.36
C ASN A 73 0.26 2.25 0.01
N LEU A 74 0.74 3.34 -0.60
CA LEU A 74 -0.12 4.44 -1.04
C LEU A 74 -0.64 4.16 -2.45
N THR A 75 -1.92 4.46 -2.68
CA THR A 75 -2.49 4.46 -4.03
C THR A 75 -1.72 5.44 -4.90
N THR A 76 -1.18 4.96 -6.00
CA THR A 76 -0.47 5.81 -6.97
C THR A 76 -1.40 6.17 -8.12
N GLN A 77 -1.22 7.34 -8.72
CA GLN A 77 -1.89 7.69 -9.97
C GLN A 77 -1.15 7.07 -11.15
N LEU A 78 -1.83 6.69 -12.22
CA LEU A 78 -1.19 6.41 -13.51
C LEU A 78 -0.72 7.72 -14.17
N SER A 79 0.10 7.63 -15.21
CA SER A 79 0.41 8.81 -16.02
C SER A 79 -0.83 9.27 -16.78
N ILE A 80 -0.87 10.56 -17.13
CA ILE A 80 -2.01 11.20 -17.80
C ILE A 80 -2.39 10.44 -19.09
N ILE A 81 -3.68 10.22 -19.26
CA ILE A 81 -4.29 9.71 -20.49
C ILE A 81 -4.82 10.95 -21.22
N ARG A 82 -4.27 11.28 -22.39
CA ARG A 82 -4.63 12.52 -23.12
C ARG A 82 -5.82 12.34 -24.06
N SER A 83 -6.12 11.11 -24.42
CA SER A 83 -7.21 10.75 -25.31
C SER A 83 -7.64 9.31 -25.02
N TRP A 84 -8.91 9.00 -25.25
CA TRP A 84 -9.47 7.65 -25.16
C TRP A 84 -9.61 7.00 -26.54
N ASN A 85 -8.79 7.40 -27.51
CA ASN A 85 -8.75 6.83 -28.86
C ASN A 85 -7.92 5.53 -28.86
N PHE A 86 -8.35 4.57 -28.06
CA PHE A 86 -7.84 3.20 -27.94
C PHE A 86 -8.97 2.29 -27.43
N ASP A 87 -8.85 0.99 -27.64
CA ASP A 87 -9.86 0.01 -27.23
C ASP A 87 -9.61 -0.50 -25.81
N TYR A 88 -8.34 -0.65 -25.45
CA TYR A 88 -7.93 -1.20 -24.16
C TYR A 88 -6.83 -0.37 -23.50
N LEU A 89 -6.91 -0.26 -22.18
CA LEU A 89 -5.85 0.22 -21.32
C LEU A 89 -5.11 -0.97 -20.71
N ALA A 90 -3.83 -1.12 -21.02
CA ALA A 90 -2.95 -2.06 -20.34
C ALA A 90 -2.24 -1.37 -19.17
N VAL A 91 -2.36 -1.93 -17.96
CA VAL A 91 -1.72 -1.40 -16.75
C VAL A 91 -0.67 -2.37 -16.24
N VAL A 92 0.57 -1.91 -16.07
CA VAL A 92 1.67 -2.71 -15.53
C VAL A 92 2.27 -2.05 -14.29
N LEU A 93 2.20 -2.74 -13.16
CA LEU A 93 2.74 -2.27 -11.89
C LEU A 93 3.96 -3.10 -11.53
N PHE A 94 5.04 -2.41 -11.17
CA PHE A 94 6.31 -3.01 -10.76
C PHE A 94 6.62 -2.73 -9.29
N ASN A 95 7.35 -3.63 -8.63
CA ASN A 95 7.97 -3.31 -7.34
C ASN A 95 9.30 -2.54 -7.53
N ASN A 96 9.94 -2.16 -6.42
CA ASN A 96 11.21 -1.43 -6.45
C ASN A 96 12.36 -2.19 -7.15
N LYS A 97 12.31 -3.53 -7.15
CA LYS A 97 13.30 -4.42 -7.76
C LYS A 97 13.03 -4.71 -9.24
N GLY A 98 11.93 -4.21 -9.81
CA GLY A 98 11.56 -4.42 -11.21
C GLY A 98 10.65 -5.63 -11.46
N SER A 99 10.14 -6.29 -10.42
CA SER A 99 9.19 -7.40 -10.60
C SER A 99 7.79 -6.94 -10.87
N VAL A 100 7.08 -7.66 -11.74
CA VAL A 100 5.68 -7.37 -12.05
C VAL A 100 4.80 -7.81 -10.89
N ILE A 101 4.14 -6.84 -10.23
CA ILE A 101 3.21 -7.10 -9.12
C ILE A 101 1.76 -7.19 -9.58
N LYS A 102 1.42 -6.55 -10.71
CA LYS A 102 0.09 -6.61 -11.31
C LYS A 102 0.18 -6.23 -12.79
N GLY A 103 -0.49 -7.01 -13.64
CA GLY A 103 -0.72 -6.72 -15.05
C GLY A 103 -2.21 -6.82 -15.35
N LEU A 104 -2.81 -5.79 -15.93
CA LEU A 104 -4.24 -5.76 -16.25
C LEU A 104 -4.45 -5.31 -17.69
N ILE A 105 -5.42 -5.92 -18.38
CA ILE A 105 -6.06 -5.37 -19.58
C ILE A 105 -7.47 -4.92 -19.19
N CYS A 106 -7.73 -3.62 -19.35
CA CYS A 106 -8.98 -2.97 -19.02
C CYS A 106 -9.64 -2.47 -20.31
N SER A 107 -10.93 -2.73 -20.52
CA SER A 107 -11.63 -2.11 -21.66
C SER A 107 -11.71 -0.59 -21.49
N LYS A 108 -11.81 0.15 -22.59
CA LYS A 108 -12.03 1.61 -22.57
C LYS A 108 -13.20 2.00 -21.67
N SER A 109 -14.36 1.37 -21.84
CA SER A 109 -15.59 1.71 -21.12
C SER A 109 -15.48 1.49 -19.60
N ILE A 110 -14.72 0.49 -19.15
CA ILE A 110 -14.44 0.29 -17.73
C ILE A 110 -13.43 1.34 -17.25
N SER A 111 -12.37 1.57 -18.02
CA SER A 111 -11.30 2.52 -17.69
C SER A 111 -11.82 3.96 -17.52
N GLU A 112 -12.76 4.39 -18.37
CA GLU A 112 -13.39 5.70 -18.31
C GLU A 112 -14.15 5.93 -16.99
N LYS A 113 -14.77 4.89 -16.40
CA LYS A 113 -15.47 4.98 -15.10
C LYS A 113 -14.53 5.33 -13.95
N TYR A 114 -13.26 4.94 -14.06
CA TYR A 114 -12.22 5.23 -13.07
C TYR A 114 -11.41 6.49 -13.39
N GLY A 115 -11.56 7.02 -14.60
CA GLY A 115 -10.85 8.20 -15.06
C GLY A 115 -11.42 9.47 -14.44
N THR A 116 -10.58 10.24 -13.75
CA THR A 116 -10.91 11.59 -13.29
C THR A 116 -10.23 12.60 -14.20
N TYR A 117 -10.99 13.56 -14.74
CA TYR A 117 -10.40 14.62 -15.55
C TYR A 117 -9.50 15.51 -14.71
N ASN A 118 -8.34 15.86 -15.26
CA ASN A 118 -7.33 16.71 -14.67
C ASN A 118 -7.10 17.91 -15.60
N GLU A 119 -7.64 19.06 -15.20
CA GLU A 119 -7.57 20.31 -15.96
C GLU A 119 -6.14 20.76 -16.21
N HIS A 120 -5.26 20.65 -15.20
CA HIS A 120 -3.88 21.14 -15.30
C HIS A 120 -3.04 20.42 -16.35
N GLN A 121 -3.34 19.14 -16.61
CA GLN A 121 -2.60 18.31 -17.56
C GLN A 121 -3.38 18.02 -18.84
N ASN A 122 -4.59 18.57 -18.96
CA ASN A 122 -5.52 18.38 -20.08
C ASN A 122 -5.69 16.90 -20.45
N GLY A 123 -6.22 16.11 -19.52
CA GLY A 123 -6.46 14.68 -19.72
C GLY A 123 -7.05 13.99 -18.51
N TRP A 124 -7.07 12.66 -18.51
CA TRP A 124 -7.65 11.83 -17.45
C TRP A 124 -6.57 11.11 -16.64
N VAL A 125 -6.79 11.02 -15.34
CA VAL A 125 -5.94 10.28 -14.41
C VAL A 125 -6.75 9.17 -13.76
N ILE A 126 -6.20 7.96 -13.78
CA ILE A 126 -6.73 6.83 -13.01
C ILE A 126 -5.85 6.63 -11.78
N SER A 127 -6.47 6.50 -10.61
CA SER A 127 -5.77 6.11 -9.39
C SER A 127 -5.81 4.59 -9.23
N THR A 128 -4.67 3.98 -8.89
CA THR A 128 -4.50 2.53 -8.60
C THR A 128 -5.13 2.15 -7.24
N THR A 129 -6.41 2.49 -7.08
CA THR A 129 -7.21 2.16 -5.91
C THR A 129 -7.50 0.67 -5.86
N TYR A 130 -7.86 0.18 -4.68
CA TYR A 130 -8.27 -1.21 -4.52
C TYR A 130 -9.44 -1.58 -5.45
N SER A 131 -10.41 -0.68 -5.62
CA SER A 131 -11.57 -0.90 -6.51
C SER A 131 -11.20 -0.96 -7.98
N PHE A 132 -10.22 -0.18 -8.43
CA PHE A 132 -9.71 -0.30 -9.80
C PHE A 132 -8.91 -1.60 -9.98
N LEU A 133 -7.96 -1.89 -9.08
CA LEU A 133 -7.06 -3.04 -9.25
C LEU A 133 -7.73 -4.42 -9.13
N ASN A 134 -8.92 -4.48 -8.51
CA ASN A 134 -9.67 -5.71 -8.28
C ASN A 134 -11.07 -5.69 -8.92
N ASP A 135 -11.31 -4.80 -9.89
CA ASP A 135 -12.52 -4.90 -10.71
C ASP A 135 -12.47 -6.22 -11.49
N GLU A 136 -13.55 -7.01 -11.37
CA GLU A 136 -13.70 -8.32 -12.02
C GLU A 136 -13.81 -8.24 -13.55
N ASN A 137 -14.12 -7.05 -14.09
CA ASN A 137 -14.19 -6.81 -15.53
C ASN A 137 -12.81 -6.61 -16.17
N HIS A 138 -11.73 -6.61 -15.38
CA HIS A 138 -10.36 -6.58 -15.89
C HIS A 138 -9.86 -7.99 -16.18
N ILE A 139 -9.12 -8.13 -17.29
CA ILE A 139 -8.39 -9.36 -17.58
C ILE A 139 -7.04 -9.27 -16.87
N ASP A 140 -6.79 -10.16 -15.92
CA ASP A 140 -5.52 -10.25 -15.22
C ASP A 140 -4.49 -11.00 -16.07
N ILE A 141 -3.43 -10.28 -16.46
CA ILE A 141 -2.29 -10.80 -17.25
C ILE A 141 -0.99 -10.84 -16.44
N THR A 142 -1.09 -10.75 -15.10
CA THR A 142 0.08 -10.63 -14.21
C THR A 142 1.07 -11.77 -14.41
N ASN A 143 0.60 -13.01 -14.49
CA ASN A 143 1.49 -14.18 -14.59
C ASN A 143 2.18 -14.26 -15.95
N GLN A 144 1.49 -13.87 -17.01
CA GLN A 144 1.99 -13.83 -18.38
C GLN A 144 3.11 -12.78 -18.50
N LEU A 145 2.89 -11.59 -17.93
CA LEU A 145 3.93 -10.56 -17.89
C LEU A 145 5.11 -10.95 -17.00
N ARG A 146 4.87 -11.67 -15.90
CA ARG A 146 5.95 -12.21 -15.06
C ARG A 146 6.81 -13.21 -15.83
N GLU A 147 6.20 -14.14 -16.55
CA GLU A 147 6.92 -15.12 -17.36
C GLU A 147 7.82 -14.42 -18.40
N LEU A 148 7.28 -13.43 -19.12
CA LEU A 148 8.06 -12.59 -20.06
C LEU A 148 9.18 -11.79 -19.35
N ASN A 149 8.95 -11.40 -18.10
CA ASN A 149 9.95 -10.75 -17.25
C ASN A 149 10.97 -11.73 -16.64
N ASN A 150 10.99 -13.00 -17.08
CA ASN A 150 11.80 -14.09 -16.52
C ASN A 150 11.54 -14.35 -15.02
N GLU A 151 10.30 -14.12 -14.60
CA GLU A 151 9.83 -14.34 -13.24
C GLU A 151 8.86 -15.51 -13.21
N LYS A 152 8.80 -16.18 -12.07
CA LYS A 152 7.85 -17.27 -11.92
C LYS A 152 6.46 -16.68 -11.70
N PRO A 153 5.38 -17.38 -12.11
CA PRO A 153 4.02 -16.95 -11.84
C PRO A 153 3.86 -16.60 -10.37
N ILE A 154 3.04 -15.60 -10.05
CA ILE A 154 2.97 -15.06 -8.69
C ILE A 154 2.57 -16.14 -7.66
N GLU A 155 1.84 -17.16 -8.10
CA GLU A 155 1.45 -18.34 -7.32
C GLU A 155 2.60 -19.35 -7.15
N LEU A 156 3.47 -19.47 -8.14
CA LEU A 156 4.65 -20.33 -8.14
C LEU A 156 5.86 -19.67 -7.43
N GLU A 157 5.99 -18.35 -7.49
CA GLU A 157 6.93 -17.58 -6.67
C GLU A 157 6.56 -17.66 -5.18
N LYS A 158 5.25 -17.71 -4.89
CA LYS A 158 4.73 -18.01 -3.54
C LYS A 158 4.90 -19.50 -3.16
N SER A 159 5.04 -20.41 -4.12
CA SER A 159 5.16 -21.86 -3.87
C SER A 159 6.61 -22.35 -3.73
N LEU A 160 7.60 -21.63 -4.28
CA LEU A 160 9.01 -21.99 -4.12
C LEU A 160 9.43 -21.91 -2.65
N PRO A 161 10.10 -22.95 -2.15
CA PRO A 161 10.76 -22.85 -0.87
C PRO A 161 11.95 -21.91 -1.03
N ASN A 162 12.00 -20.83 -0.23
CA ASN A 162 13.29 -20.46 0.34
C ASN A 162 13.82 -21.74 1.01
N LEU A 163 14.97 -22.23 0.56
CA LEU A 163 15.64 -23.35 1.20
C LEU A 163 15.78 -23.06 2.70
N ASN A 164 14.97 -23.79 3.48
CA ASN A 164 15.20 -24.33 4.83
C ASN A 164 13.97 -24.26 5.75
N LEU A 165 13.40 -25.47 5.92
CA LEU A 165 12.81 -26.11 7.11
C LEU A 165 11.38 -25.76 7.59
N ASN A 166 10.60 -26.85 7.62
CA ASN A 166 9.39 -27.18 8.40
C ASN A 166 8.05 -26.46 8.08
N ARG A 167 7.16 -27.19 7.37
CA ARG A 167 5.94 -26.69 6.70
C ARG A 167 4.62 -27.35 7.16
N LYS A 168 4.52 -27.86 8.39
CA LYS A 168 3.22 -28.36 8.92
C LYS A 168 2.28 -27.24 9.43
N SER A 169 2.70 -25.96 9.47
CA SER A 169 1.95 -24.85 10.10
C SER A 169 1.34 -23.77 9.17
N LYS A 170 1.63 -23.77 7.86
CA LYS A 170 1.55 -22.53 7.04
C LYS A 170 0.21 -22.15 6.36
N LYS A 171 -0.80 -23.03 6.24
CA LYS A 171 -2.11 -22.66 5.63
C LYS A 171 -2.87 -21.64 6.49
N THR A 172 -2.77 -21.75 7.82
CA THR A 172 -3.34 -20.81 8.79
C THR A 172 -2.52 -19.53 8.90
N GLU A 173 -1.23 -19.57 8.57
CA GLU A 173 -0.31 -18.45 8.73
C GLU A 173 -0.45 -17.43 7.57
N TYR A 174 -0.72 -17.89 6.35
CA TYR A 174 -0.96 -17.01 5.19
C TYR A 174 -2.28 -16.22 5.30
N SER A 175 -3.36 -16.87 5.75
CA SER A 175 -4.63 -16.18 6.03
C SER A 175 -4.52 -15.22 7.21
N LYS A 176 -3.79 -15.61 8.27
CA LYS A 176 -3.45 -14.71 9.39
C LYS A 176 -2.57 -13.54 8.95
N PHE A 177 -1.67 -13.73 7.99
CA PHE A 177 -0.81 -12.67 7.47
C PHE A 177 -1.61 -11.63 6.68
N ASN A 178 -2.50 -12.06 5.79
CA ASN A 178 -3.39 -11.15 5.07
C ASN A 178 -4.35 -10.40 6.02
N GLN A 179 -4.93 -11.12 7.01
CA GLN A 179 -5.75 -10.50 8.05
C GLN A 179 -4.95 -9.50 8.90
N LYS A 180 -3.66 -9.77 9.13
CA LYS A 180 -2.73 -8.89 9.85
C LYS A 180 -2.43 -7.62 9.07
N GLU A 181 -2.15 -7.70 7.77
CA GLU A 181 -1.89 -6.53 6.93
C GLU A 181 -3.12 -5.62 6.81
N GLN A 182 -4.30 -6.20 6.54
CA GLN A 182 -5.56 -5.46 6.48
C GLN A 182 -5.86 -4.71 7.78
N GLU A 183 -5.53 -5.33 8.92
CA GLU A 183 -5.73 -4.73 10.22
C GLU A 183 -4.74 -3.57 10.49
N ILE A 184 -3.48 -3.71 10.07
CA ILE A 184 -2.48 -2.64 10.15
C ILE A 184 -2.94 -1.41 9.36
N ASP A 185 -3.41 -1.60 8.13
CA ASP A 185 -3.88 -0.51 7.27
C ASP A 185 -5.12 0.19 7.85
N LYS A 186 -6.04 -0.59 8.46
CA LYS A 186 -7.19 -0.04 9.18
C LYS A 186 -6.75 0.88 10.32
N VAL A 187 -5.77 0.45 11.12
CA VAL A 187 -5.22 1.24 12.23
C VAL A 187 -4.54 2.51 11.71
N TYR A 188 -3.71 2.40 10.67
CA TYR A 188 -2.97 3.54 10.11
C TYR A 188 -3.88 4.66 9.61
N ARG A 189 -5.04 4.32 9.03
CA ARG A 189 -6.06 5.29 8.61
C ARG A 189 -6.82 5.93 9.77
N LYS A 190 -7.06 5.19 10.86
CA LYS A 190 -7.88 5.64 11.98
C LYS A 190 -7.11 6.42 13.05
N ILE A 191 -5.87 6.03 13.34
CA ILE A 191 -5.06 6.61 14.43
C ILE A 191 -4.92 8.14 14.36
N PRO A 192 -4.62 8.77 13.20
CA PRO A 192 -4.56 10.23 13.13
C PRO A 192 -5.90 10.91 13.48
N LYS A 193 -7.02 10.28 13.10
CA LYS A 193 -8.37 10.79 13.41
C LYS A 193 -8.72 10.61 14.89
N TRP A 194 -8.27 9.52 15.53
CA TRP A 194 -8.49 9.28 16.94
C TRP A 194 -7.80 10.35 17.79
N PHE A 195 -6.52 10.62 17.54
CA PHE A 195 -5.81 11.66 18.28
C PHE A 195 -6.33 13.07 18.00
N LYS A 196 -6.88 13.34 16.82
CA LYS A 196 -7.54 14.64 16.55
C LYS A 196 -8.89 14.81 17.27
N ASN A 197 -9.56 13.71 17.60
CA ASN A 197 -10.90 13.72 18.19
C ASN A 197 -10.92 12.88 19.48
N PRO A 198 -10.51 13.45 20.62
CA PRO A 198 -10.41 12.73 21.88
C PRO A 198 -11.77 12.28 22.43
N ASP A 199 -12.90 12.74 21.87
CA ASP A 199 -14.24 12.30 22.28
C ASP A 199 -14.54 10.84 21.90
N PHE A 200 -13.85 10.30 20.89
CA PHE A 200 -14.00 8.89 20.55
C PHE A 200 -13.52 8.00 21.70
N ILE A 201 -14.35 7.05 22.12
CA ILE A 201 -14.05 6.14 23.23
C ILE A 201 -12.71 5.42 23.01
N CYS A 202 -12.44 4.96 21.79
CA CYS A 202 -11.17 4.34 21.43
C CYS A 202 -9.96 5.29 21.55
N SER A 203 -10.15 6.59 21.29
CA SER A 203 -9.12 7.60 21.50
C SER A 203 -8.80 7.76 22.99
N ARG A 204 -9.84 7.92 23.82
CA ARG A 204 -9.70 8.05 25.29
C ARG A 204 -8.95 6.87 25.89
N ILE A 205 -9.35 5.64 25.55
CA ILE A 205 -8.70 4.43 26.04
C ILE A 205 -7.22 4.38 25.62
N LEU A 206 -6.90 4.72 24.37
CA LEU A 206 -5.53 4.71 23.87
C LEU A 206 -4.66 5.78 24.53
N ILE A 207 -5.18 6.99 24.74
CA ILE A 207 -4.47 8.09 25.41
C ILE A 207 -4.16 7.70 26.85
N VAL A 208 -5.16 7.24 27.61
CA VAL A 208 -4.98 6.80 29.00
C VAL A 208 -3.93 5.69 29.09
N PHE A 209 -3.99 4.70 28.20
CA PHE A 209 -2.97 3.65 28.14
C PHE A 209 -1.56 4.22 27.94
N LEU A 210 -1.36 5.13 26.98
CA LEU A 210 -0.04 5.69 26.66
C LEU A 210 0.53 6.53 27.81
N GLU A 211 -0.34 7.23 28.55
CA GLU A 211 0.05 7.98 29.74
C GLU A 211 0.46 7.05 30.90
N LEU A 212 -0.29 5.98 31.13
CA LEU A 212 0.05 4.96 32.12
C LEU A 212 1.34 4.23 31.75
N GLU A 213 1.53 3.87 30.48
CA GLU A 213 2.75 3.20 29.99
C GLU A 213 3.96 4.11 30.18
N LYS A 214 3.83 5.41 29.87
CA LYS A 214 4.89 6.41 30.10
C LYS A 214 5.23 6.55 31.60
N LYS A 215 4.24 6.48 32.48
CA LYS A 215 4.42 6.69 33.93
C LYS A 215 4.97 5.46 34.65
N TYR A 216 4.49 4.27 34.31
CA TYR A 216 4.73 3.03 35.05
C TYR A 216 5.54 2.00 34.25
N GLY A 217 5.84 2.25 32.98
CA GLY A 217 6.57 1.36 32.08
C GLY A 217 5.77 0.15 31.59
N SER A 218 4.90 -0.42 32.43
CA SER A 218 3.99 -1.51 32.10
C SER A 218 2.58 -1.20 32.60
N VAL A 219 1.56 -1.59 31.84
CA VAL A 219 0.16 -1.30 32.15
C VAL A 219 -0.62 -2.59 32.35
N LYS A 220 -1.26 -2.74 33.51
CA LYS A 220 -2.18 -3.86 33.78
C LYS A 220 -3.60 -3.53 33.30
N TYR A 221 -4.37 -4.55 32.92
CA TYR A 221 -5.75 -4.40 32.49
C TYR A 221 -6.64 -3.76 33.55
N ASP A 222 -6.55 -4.23 34.79
CA ASP A 222 -7.37 -3.68 35.89
C ASP A 222 -7.05 -2.20 36.12
N LEU A 223 -5.76 -1.85 36.11
CA LEU A 223 -5.33 -0.45 36.20
C LEU A 223 -5.88 0.39 35.05
N LEU A 224 -5.82 -0.09 33.81
CA LEU A 224 -6.40 0.62 32.67
C LEU A 224 -7.93 0.74 32.80
N ALA A 225 -8.59 -0.31 33.28
CA ALA A 225 -10.04 -0.35 33.48
C ALA A 225 -10.48 0.64 34.56
N ASP A 226 -9.74 0.75 35.66
CA ASP A 226 -10.00 1.69 36.76
C ASP A 226 -9.90 3.14 36.27
N TYR A 227 -8.84 3.45 35.52
CA TYR A 227 -8.67 4.78 34.89
C TYR A 227 -9.70 5.06 33.79
N CYS A 228 -10.31 4.02 33.22
CA CYS A 228 -11.39 4.11 32.24
C CYS A 228 -12.79 3.87 32.84
N SER A 229 -12.94 3.89 34.17
CA SER A 229 -14.21 3.57 34.86
C SER A 229 -15.39 4.45 34.43
N GLY A 230 -15.13 5.70 34.01
CA GLY A 230 -16.14 6.59 33.43
C GLY A 230 -16.64 6.22 32.02
N ILE A 231 -16.11 5.16 31.40
CA ILE A 231 -16.52 4.69 30.08
C ILE A 231 -17.38 3.43 30.25
N LYS A 232 -18.71 3.59 30.22
CA LYS A 232 -19.68 2.48 30.41
C LYS A 232 -19.41 1.27 29.50
N THR A 233 -19.00 1.51 28.26
CA THR A 233 -18.74 0.47 27.25
C THR A 233 -17.26 0.10 27.13
N PHE A 234 -16.43 0.39 28.15
CA PHE A 234 -14.98 0.17 28.14
C PHE A 234 -14.61 -1.25 27.70
N LYS A 235 -15.18 -2.27 28.34
CA LYS A 235 -14.84 -3.68 28.08
C LYS A 235 -15.01 -4.06 26.60
N SER A 236 -16.15 -3.67 26.00
CA SER A 236 -16.43 -3.94 24.58
C SER A 236 -15.53 -3.16 23.64
N ASN A 237 -15.30 -1.87 23.90
CA ASN A 237 -14.43 -1.04 23.08
C ASN A 237 -12.97 -1.50 23.14
N PHE A 238 -12.48 -1.83 24.33
CA PHE A 238 -11.16 -2.40 24.53
C PHE A 238 -10.99 -3.73 23.78
N ALA A 239 -12.00 -4.62 23.82
CA ALA A 239 -11.98 -5.86 23.07
C ALA A 239 -11.86 -5.61 21.55
N GLN A 240 -12.56 -4.61 21.01
CA GLN A 240 -12.46 -4.22 19.59
C GLN A 240 -11.12 -3.58 19.21
N MET A 241 -10.39 -3.03 20.17
CA MET A 241 -9.04 -2.50 20.00
C MET A 241 -7.94 -3.56 20.23
N LYS A 242 -8.31 -4.73 20.75
CA LYS A 242 -7.40 -5.84 21.03
C LYS A 242 -7.52 -6.99 20.03
N ASN A 243 -8.72 -7.28 19.55
CA ASN A 243 -9.01 -8.44 18.72
C ASN A 243 -9.12 -8.06 17.24
N PHE A 244 -8.80 -9.00 16.34
CA PHE A 244 -9.09 -8.87 14.91
C PHE A 244 -10.60 -8.95 14.67
N GLY A 245 -11.09 -8.23 13.66
CA GLY A 245 -12.47 -8.34 13.20
C GLY A 245 -12.78 -7.35 12.09
N GLU A 246 -13.63 -7.73 11.14
CA GLU A 246 -13.99 -6.87 10.00
C GLU A 246 -14.55 -5.52 10.44
N LYS A 247 -15.46 -5.55 11.43
CA LYS A 247 -16.14 -4.37 11.98
C LYS A 247 -15.49 -3.77 13.24
N ASN A 248 -14.27 -4.20 13.58
CA ASN A 248 -13.61 -3.71 14.78
C ASN A 248 -13.13 -2.25 14.65
N HIS A 249 -12.71 -1.67 15.77
CA HIS A 249 -12.17 -0.31 15.80
C HIS A 249 -10.76 -0.24 15.20
N GLY A 250 -10.01 -1.34 15.19
CA GLY A 250 -8.62 -1.38 14.77
C GLY A 250 -7.76 -1.91 15.91
N LYS A 251 -7.03 -3.00 15.69
CA LYS A 251 -6.18 -3.64 16.69
C LYS A 251 -4.96 -2.77 16.99
N VAL A 252 -4.89 -2.23 18.20
CA VAL A 252 -3.76 -1.44 18.70
C VAL A 252 -3.12 -2.06 19.94
N PHE A 253 -3.83 -2.96 20.62
CA PHE A 253 -3.34 -3.64 21.82
C PHE A 253 -3.07 -5.12 21.62
N GLU A 254 -2.09 -5.62 22.35
CA GLU A 254 -1.94 -7.03 22.71
C GLU A 254 -2.04 -7.15 24.24
N GLN A 255 -2.53 -8.29 24.71
CA GLN A 255 -2.68 -8.56 26.14
C GLN A 255 -2.06 -9.92 26.45
N ASN A 256 -1.08 -9.92 27.35
CA ASN A 256 -0.39 -11.10 27.84
C ASN A 256 -0.73 -11.25 29.33
N GLY A 257 -1.71 -12.10 29.63
CA GLY A 257 -2.27 -12.20 30.97
C GLY A 257 -2.93 -10.88 31.40
N SER A 258 -2.48 -10.30 32.52
CA SER A 258 -2.96 -8.99 32.97
C SER A 258 -2.27 -7.82 32.27
N ILE A 259 -1.15 -8.02 31.56
CA ILE A 259 -0.34 -6.93 31.01
C ILE A 259 -0.84 -6.57 29.61
N ILE A 260 -0.99 -5.29 29.35
CA ILE A 260 -1.34 -4.72 28.05
C ILE A 260 -0.10 -4.07 27.45
N ILE A 261 0.14 -4.33 26.17
CA ILE A 261 1.20 -3.69 25.38
C ILE A 261 0.65 -3.19 24.05
N LEU A 262 1.33 -2.23 23.43
CA LEU A 262 1.04 -1.85 22.05
C LEU A 262 1.35 -3.01 21.10
N TRP A 263 0.43 -3.24 20.17
CA TRP A 263 0.64 -4.22 19.12
C TRP A 263 1.83 -3.82 18.24
N ASN A 264 2.85 -4.68 18.20
CA ASN A 264 4.16 -4.33 17.65
C ASN A 264 4.12 -3.73 16.22
N PRO A 265 3.33 -4.26 15.26
CA PRO A 265 3.30 -3.73 13.89
C PRO A 265 2.85 -2.26 13.78
N VAL A 266 2.00 -1.79 14.71
CA VAL A 266 1.44 -0.43 14.68
C VAL A 266 2.05 0.48 15.75
N LYS A 267 2.82 -0.07 16.70
CA LYS A 267 3.43 0.63 17.84
C LYS A 267 4.16 1.90 17.43
N LYS A 268 5.02 1.83 16.41
CA LYS A 268 5.79 2.99 15.93
C LYS A 268 4.89 4.12 15.44
N LYS A 269 3.83 3.80 14.69
CA LYS A 269 2.87 4.79 14.17
C LYS A 269 2.04 5.42 15.28
N VAL A 270 1.57 4.62 16.24
CA VAL A 270 0.81 5.10 17.41
C VAL A 270 1.64 6.09 18.22
N ILE A 271 2.87 5.74 18.58
CA ILE A 271 3.77 6.62 19.36
C ILE A 271 4.07 7.91 18.60
N LEU A 272 4.31 7.83 17.28
CA LEU A 272 4.58 9.00 16.45
C LEU A 272 3.40 9.97 16.42
N GLU A 273 2.18 9.48 16.22
CA GLU A 273 0.98 10.33 16.18
C GLU A 273 0.60 10.87 17.57
N PHE A 274 0.80 10.09 18.63
CA PHE A 274 0.62 10.56 20.01
C PHE A 274 1.56 11.72 20.35
N LYS A 275 2.84 11.63 19.96
CA LYS A 275 3.79 12.74 20.13
C LYS A 275 3.32 14.02 19.45
N LYS A 276 2.83 13.92 18.20
CA LYS A 276 2.27 15.08 17.48
C LYS A 276 1.08 15.69 18.21
N HIS A 277 0.19 14.85 18.71
CA HIS A 277 -0.98 15.27 19.50
C HIS A 277 -0.58 15.99 20.79
N TYR A 278 0.35 15.41 21.56
CA TYR A 278 0.83 15.99 22.80
C TYR A 278 1.52 17.36 22.58
N GLU A 279 2.32 17.47 21.52
CA GLU A 279 2.93 18.74 21.12
C GLU A 279 1.88 19.77 20.66
N SER A 280 0.80 19.34 20.01
CA SER A 280 -0.31 20.23 19.66
C SER A 280 -1.04 20.76 20.89
N ILE A 281 -1.31 19.92 21.90
CA ILE A 281 -1.97 20.33 23.15
C ILE A 281 -1.08 21.28 23.94
N LYS A 282 0.22 20.99 24.10
CA LYS A 282 1.17 21.86 24.80
C LYS A 282 1.24 23.28 24.23
N ARG A 283 1.07 23.44 22.92
CA ARG A 283 1.05 24.75 22.26
C ARG A 283 -0.26 25.51 22.50
N THR A 284 -1.32 24.81 22.91
CA THR A 284 -2.66 25.39 23.10
C THR A 284 -3.01 25.59 24.59
N THR A 285 -2.39 24.84 25.51
CA THR A 285 -2.58 25.00 26.96
C THR A 285 -1.37 25.66 27.62
N ALA A 286 -1.56 26.85 28.19
CA ALA A 286 -0.68 27.41 29.23
C ALA A 286 -0.52 26.40 30.39
N PRO A 287 0.61 26.38 31.12
CA PRO A 287 1.04 25.22 31.91
C PRO A 287 0.03 24.82 32.99
N PHE A 288 -0.47 23.59 32.88
CA PHE A 288 -1.27 22.92 33.92
C PHE A 288 -0.39 22.66 35.16
N LYS A 289 -0.66 23.37 36.26
CA LYS A 289 -0.15 23.02 37.59
C LYS A 289 -0.77 21.70 38.04
N ILE A 290 0.06 20.68 38.21
CA ILE A 290 -0.35 19.41 38.83
C ILE A 290 -0.32 19.63 40.35
N ASN A 291 -1.49 19.73 40.97
CA ASN A 291 -1.62 19.60 42.42
C ASN A 291 -1.59 18.10 42.78
N CYS A 292 -0.46 17.63 43.28
CA CYS A 292 -0.39 16.38 44.03
C CYS A 292 -1.08 16.60 45.39
N LYS A 293 -2.12 15.82 45.68
CA LYS A 293 -2.53 15.58 47.08
C LYS A 293 -1.90 14.25 47.51
N HIS A 294 -1.24 14.33 48.67
CA HIS A 294 -0.65 13.21 49.42
C HIS A 294 -1.70 12.19 49.83
#